data_AF-A0A1F3YCP2-F1
#
_entry.id   AF-A0A1F3YCP2-F1
#
_cell.length_a   1.000
_cell.length_b   1.000
_cell.length_c   1.000
_cell.angle_alpha   90.00
_cell.angle_beta   90.00
_cell.angle_gamma   90.00
#
_symmetry.space_group_name_H-M   'P 1'
#
loop_
_entity.id
_entity.type
_entity.pdbx_description
1 polymer ?
#
loop_
_entity_poly.entity_id
_entity_poly.type
_entity_poly.pdbx_seq_one_letter_code
_entity_poly.pdbx_strand_id
1 'polypeptide(L)'
;MMGGYGPGGYGMGPGMMGGYGPGGYGMGPGMMGGYGGLNLSDEQRAKIAAIQQEVSRKQWDLIGKMHEQGYHMDQFNAPGTVDESAARKAYQVMSDAHKAMFETMLESRKRIDAVLTNEQREQLRRNWRGR
;
A
#
# COMPACT_ATOMS: atom_id res chain seq x y z
N MET A 1 31.07 -18.53 -44.32
CA MET A 1 30.14 -19.55 -43.78
C MET A 1 30.10 -19.39 -42.27
N MET A 2 28.88 -19.38 -41.71
CA MET A 2 28.48 -19.44 -40.29
C MET A 2 28.95 -18.32 -39.34
N GLY A 3 28.09 -17.61 -38.62
CA GLY A 3 26.63 -17.68 -38.51
C GLY A 3 26.14 -16.95 -37.25
N GLY A 4 24.99 -16.27 -37.37
CA GLY A 4 24.04 -16.14 -36.28
C GLY A 4 24.01 -14.85 -35.46
N TYR A 5 23.60 -13.74 -36.08
CA TYR A 5 22.89 -12.67 -35.36
C TYR A 5 21.51 -13.22 -34.93
N GLY A 6 21.28 -13.35 -33.62
CA GLY A 6 19.98 -13.66 -33.05
C GLY A 6 19.37 -12.45 -32.35
N PRO A 7 18.22 -11.91 -32.81
CA PRO A 7 17.46 -10.91 -32.07
C PRO A 7 16.54 -11.63 -31.07
N GLY A 8 16.97 -11.69 -29.81
CA GLY A 8 16.25 -12.36 -28.73
C GLY A 8 16.10 -11.46 -27.50
N GLY A 9 15.54 -10.27 -27.69
CA GLY A 9 15.17 -9.39 -26.59
C GLY A 9 13.76 -9.69 -26.11
N TYR A 10 13.60 -10.55 -25.10
CA TYR A 10 12.39 -10.66 -24.27
C TYR A 10 12.72 -11.26 -22.90
N GLY A 11 12.37 -10.55 -21.83
CA GLY A 11 12.07 -11.17 -20.54
C GLY A 11 12.67 -10.51 -19.30
N MET A 12 11.93 -9.54 -18.73
CA MET A 12 11.94 -9.15 -17.31
C MET A 12 13.26 -8.54 -16.75
N GLY A 13 13.37 -7.26 -16.40
CA GLY A 13 12.40 -6.18 -16.32
C GLY A 13 13.10 -4.95 -15.70
N PRO A 14 13.37 -3.88 -16.46
CA PRO A 14 13.86 -2.64 -15.89
C PRO A 14 12.64 -1.84 -15.41
N GLY A 15 12.30 -1.91 -14.12
CA GLY A 15 11.32 -0.99 -13.54
C GLY A 15 10.32 -1.52 -12.51
N MET A 16 10.49 -2.69 -11.90
CA MET A 16 9.65 -3.08 -10.74
C MET A 16 10.11 -2.46 -9.41
N MET A 17 10.71 -1.28 -9.46
CA MET A 17 10.76 -0.37 -8.32
C MET A 17 9.97 0.87 -8.72
N GLY A 18 8.65 0.71 -8.79
CA GLY A 18 7.73 1.81 -9.06
C GLY A 18 7.84 2.87 -7.98
N GLY A 19 8.64 3.89 -8.24
CA GLY A 19 8.54 5.22 -7.65
C GLY A 19 8.69 5.29 -6.13
N TYR A 20 9.88 5.05 -5.59
CA TYR A 20 10.33 5.65 -4.32
C TYR A 20 10.81 7.10 -4.53
N GLY A 21 10.01 7.88 -5.27
CA GLY A 21 10.06 9.35 -5.19
C GLY A 21 9.28 9.81 -3.96
N PRO A 22 9.37 11.09 -3.56
CA PRO A 22 8.62 11.66 -2.44
C PRO A 22 7.10 11.65 -2.69
N GLY A 23 6.50 10.46 -2.62
CA GLY A 23 5.17 10.11 -3.12
C GLY A 23 4.95 8.60 -3.36
N GLY A 24 5.93 7.74 -3.04
CA GLY A 24 5.74 6.29 -2.97
C GLY A 24 4.64 5.93 -1.97
N TYR A 25 3.74 5.04 -2.38
CA TYR A 25 2.41 4.77 -1.80
C TYR A 25 1.34 5.83 -2.06
N GLY A 26 1.03 6.17 -3.32
CA GLY A 26 -0.32 6.56 -3.76
C GLY A 26 -1.12 7.55 -2.88
N MET A 27 -0.46 8.47 -2.19
CA MET A 27 -1.05 9.42 -1.24
C MET A 27 -0.58 10.84 -1.59
N GLY A 28 -0.66 11.17 -2.88
CA GLY A 28 -0.54 12.55 -3.35
C GLY A 28 -1.89 13.28 -3.21
N PRO A 29 -1.92 14.61 -3.02
CA PRO A 29 -3.14 15.42 -2.79
C PRO A 29 -4.23 15.38 -3.88
N GLY A 30 -4.07 14.57 -4.94
CA GLY A 30 -5.05 14.36 -6.00
C GLY A 30 -5.52 12.91 -6.16
N MET A 31 -5.01 11.96 -5.38
CA MET A 31 -5.48 10.57 -5.40
C MET A 31 -6.50 10.35 -4.29
N MET A 32 -7.74 10.78 -4.51
CA MET A 32 -8.92 10.21 -3.84
C MET A 32 -9.06 8.75 -4.32
N GLY A 33 -8.15 7.88 -3.84
CA GLY A 33 -8.07 6.47 -4.18
C GLY A 33 -9.42 5.81 -3.95
N GLY A 34 -10.14 5.54 -5.03
CA GLY A 34 -11.44 4.89 -5.03
C GLY A 34 -12.67 5.79 -5.04
N TYR A 35 -12.56 7.09 -4.72
CA TYR A 35 -13.71 8.01 -4.63
C TYR A 35 -13.72 9.09 -5.72
N GLY A 36 -12.69 9.13 -6.57
CA GLY A 36 -12.68 9.94 -7.79
C GLY A 36 -13.91 9.62 -8.65
N GLY A 37 -14.74 10.64 -8.91
CA GLY A 37 -15.99 10.50 -9.66
C GLY A 37 -17.26 10.67 -8.83
N LEU A 38 -17.16 10.75 -7.50
CA LEU A 38 -18.28 11.19 -6.66
C LEU A 38 -18.34 12.72 -6.62
N ASN A 39 -19.55 13.27 -6.75
CA ASN A 39 -19.78 14.69 -6.46
C ASN A 39 -19.91 14.88 -4.93
N LEU A 40 -18.78 15.06 -4.26
CA LEU A 40 -18.70 15.29 -2.81
C LEU A 40 -19.02 16.75 -2.47
N SER A 41 -19.59 17.01 -1.29
CA SER A 41 -19.63 18.36 -0.74
C SER A 41 -18.26 18.77 -0.14
N ASP A 42 -18.07 20.06 0.15
CA ASP A 42 -16.85 20.53 0.82
C ASP A 42 -16.66 19.92 2.21
N GLU A 43 -17.76 19.77 2.95
CA GLU A 43 -17.73 19.12 4.27
C GLU A 43 -17.33 17.65 4.16
N GLN A 44 -17.86 16.93 3.16
CA GLN A 44 -17.49 15.53 2.92
C GLN A 44 -16.01 15.41 2.51
N ARG A 45 -15.53 16.31 1.63
CA ARG A 45 -14.11 16.38 1.26
C ARG A 45 -13.22 16.57 2.48
N ALA A 46 -13.56 17.52 3.36
CA ALA A 46 -12.80 17.80 4.58
C ALA A 46 -12.76 16.59 5.52
N LYS A 47 -13.90 15.94 5.77
CA LYS A 47 -13.98 14.74 6.62
C LYS A 47 -13.16 13.58 6.06
N ILE A 48 -13.25 13.34 4.75
CA ILE A 48 -12.49 12.27 4.10
C ILE A 48 -10.99 12.58 4.13
N ALA A 49 -10.59 13.82 3.88
CA ALA A 49 -9.18 14.24 3.96
C ALA A 49 -8.61 14.03 5.38
N ALA A 50 -9.37 14.36 6.42
CA ALA A 50 -8.96 14.11 7.80
C ALA A 50 -8.77 12.62 8.11
N ILE A 51 -9.69 11.76 7.64
CA ILE A 51 -9.56 10.30 7.77
C ILE A 51 -8.31 9.81 7.05
N GLN A 52 -8.07 10.25 5.82
CA GLN A 52 -6.90 9.85 5.05
C GLN A 52 -5.58 10.31 5.69
N GLN A 53 -5.56 11.51 6.27
CA GLN A 53 -4.37 12.00 6.98
C GLN A 53 -4.06 11.15 8.21
N GLU A 54 -5.09 10.75 8.98
CA GLU A 54 -4.92 9.86 10.13
C GLU A 54 -4.41 8.47 9.71
N VAL A 55 -4.99 7.90 8.65
CA VAL A 55 -4.57 6.62 8.08
C VAL A 55 -3.14 6.69 7.58
N SER A 56 -2.77 7.77 6.88
CA SER A 56 -1.41 7.97 6.39
C SER A 56 -0.41 7.98 7.55
N ARG A 57 -0.67 8.73 8.63
CA ARG A 57 0.19 8.73 9.82
C ARG A 57 0.37 7.31 10.41
N LYS A 58 -0.73 6.59 10.61
CA LYS A 58 -0.70 5.20 11.10
C LYS A 58 0.09 4.28 10.17
N GLN A 59 -0.07 4.44 8.86
CA GLN A 59 0.69 3.67 7.86
C GLN A 59 2.18 3.98 7.91
N TRP A 60 2.58 5.25 8.02
CA TRP A 60 3.98 5.64 8.17
C TRP A 60 4.63 4.99 9.38
N ASP A 61 3.96 5.00 10.53
CA ASP A 61 4.47 4.36 11.75
C ASP A 61 4.65 2.84 11.57
N LEU A 62 3.70 2.18 10.89
CA LEU A 62 3.77 0.75 10.60
C LEU A 62 4.87 0.42 9.58
N ILE A 63 5.04 1.23 8.53
CA ILE A 63 6.13 1.10 7.55
C ILE A 63 7.48 1.27 8.24
N GLY A 64 7.61 2.25 9.15
CA GLY A 64 8.82 2.45 9.94
C GLY A 64 9.21 1.21 10.74
N LYS A 65 8.23 0.58 11.43
CA LYS A 65 8.45 -0.68 12.17
C LYS A 65 8.85 -1.83 11.24
N MET A 66 8.25 -1.91 10.07
CA MET A 66 8.60 -2.96 9.10
C MET A 66 10.00 -2.78 8.52
N HIS A 67 10.41 -1.54 8.24
CA HIS A 67 11.77 -1.24 7.80
C HIS A 67 12.81 -1.64 8.85
N GLU A 68 12.58 -1.31 10.12
CA GLU A 68 13.44 -1.71 11.23
C GLU A 68 13.63 -3.23 11.28
N GLN A 69 12.54 -4.00 11.11
CA GLN A 69 12.61 -5.47 11.10
C GLN A 69 13.16 -6.04 9.80
N GLY A 70 12.99 -5.36 8.66
CA GLY A 70 13.60 -5.73 7.38
C GLY A 70 15.13 -5.79 7.45
N TYR A 71 15.76 -4.83 8.16
CA TYR A 71 17.20 -4.86 8.42
C TYR A 71 17.64 -6.06 9.25
N HIS A 72 16.79 -6.54 10.17
CA HIS A 72 17.05 -7.77 10.92
C HIS A 72 16.89 -9.02 10.03
N MET A 73 16.00 -8.98 9.03
CA MET A 73 15.84 -10.08 8.08
C MET A 73 17.06 -10.24 7.15
N ASP A 74 17.68 -9.14 6.73
CA ASP A 74 18.94 -9.17 5.96
C ASP A 74 20.07 -9.86 6.74
N GLN A 75 20.07 -9.76 8.07
CA GLN A 75 21.03 -10.46 8.92
C GLN A 75 20.84 -11.98 8.93
N PHE A 76 19.63 -12.49 8.66
CA PHE A 76 19.39 -13.94 8.52
C PHE A 76 19.91 -14.51 7.20
N ASN A 77 20.11 -13.67 6.19
CA ASN A 77 20.70 -14.05 4.90
C ASN A 77 22.24 -13.95 4.91
N ALA A 78 22.83 -13.47 6.00
CA ALA A 78 24.28 -13.39 6.15
C ALA A 78 24.90 -14.78 6.38
N PRO A 79 26.12 -15.05 5.89
CA PRO A 79 26.77 -16.34 6.08
C PRO A 79 27.07 -16.61 7.57
N GLY A 80 26.51 -17.70 8.10
CA GLY A 80 26.63 -18.10 9.51
C GLY A 80 25.46 -18.98 9.95
N THR A 81 25.35 -19.24 11.26
CA THR A 81 24.15 -19.86 11.86
C THR A 81 23.07 -18.82 12.08
N VAL A 82 21.88 -19.07 11.54
CA VAL A 82 20.69 -18.25 11.75
C VAL A 82 20.20 -18.38 13.20
N ASP A 83 19.98 -17.26 13.88
CA ASP A 83 19.21 -17.25 15.12
C ASP A 83 17.73 -17.45 14.78
N GLU A 84 17.26 -18.69 14.88
CA GLU A 84 15.89 -19.07 14.57
C GLU A 84 14.84 -18.36 15.44
N SER A 85 15.18 -18.03 16.69
CA SER A 85 14.25 -17.34 17.60
C SER A 85 14.05 -15.90 17.16
N ALA A 86 15.15 -15.21 16.85
CA ALA A 86 15.12 -13.86 16.30
C ALA A 86 14.37 -13.82 14.95
N ALA A 87 14.59 -14.81 14.08
CA ALA A 87 13.92 -14.90 12.79
C ALA A 87 12.39 -15.05 12.92
N ARG A 88 11.93 -15.94 13.79
CA ARG A 88 10.49 -16.11 14.06
C ARG A 88 9.87 -14.86 14.67
N LYS A 89 10.59 -14.16 15.55
CA LYS A 89 10.13 -12.91 16.15
C LYS A 89 10.00 -11.79 15.12
N ALA A 90 11.00 -11.59 14.26
CA ALA A 90 10.96 -10.60 13.19
C ALA A 90 9.79 -10.87 12.22
N TYR A 91 9.58 -12.13 11.84
CA TYR A 91 8.43 -12.54 11.03
C TYR A 91 7.09 -12.22 11.70
N GLN A 92 6.96 -12.47 13.01
CA GLN A 92 5.74 -12.17 13.75
C GLN A 92 5.44 -10.66 13.76
N VAL A 93 6.44 -9.82 14.06
CA VAL A 93 6.27 -8.36 14.05
C VAL A 93 5.86 -7.85 12.66
N MET A 94 6.47 -8.37 11.59
CA MET A 94 6.10 -8.04 10.21
C MET A 94 4.66 -8.44 9.89
N SER A 95 4.26 -9.64 10.31
CA SER A 95 2.90 -10.16 10.07
C SER A 95 1.85 -9.34 10.83
N ASP A 96 2.15 -8.95 12.08
CA ASP A 96 1.27 -8.09 12.88
C ASP A 96 1.17 -6.68 12.29
N ALA A 97 2.27 -6.13 11.77
CA ALA A 97 2.26 -4.85 11.08
C ALA A 97 1.40 -4.88 9.80
N HIS A 98 1.53 -5.93 8.98
CA HIS A 98 0.67 -6.13 7.80
C HIS A 98 -0.80 -6.25 8.18
N LYS A 99 -1.13 -7.00 9.24
CA LYS A 99 -2.50 -7.11 9.75
C LYS A 99 -3.04 -5.75 10.19
N ALA A 100 -2.26 -4.98 10.94
CA ALA A 100 -2.65 -3.65 11.39
C ALA A 100 -2.90 -2.69 10.21
N MET A 101 -2.12 -2.79 9.12
CA MET A 101 -2.38 -2.01 7.90
C MET A 101 -3.72 -2.37 7.26
N PHE A 102 -4.03 -3.66 7.17
CA PHE A 102 -5.31 -4.13 6.62
C PHE A 102 -6.49 -3.66 7.48
N GLU A 103 -6.40 -3.80 8.79
CA GLU A 103 -7.44 -3.34 9.72
C GLU A 103 -7.65 -1.83 9.64
N THR A 104 -6.57 -1.05 9.52
CA THR A 104 -6.64 0.41 9.32
C THR A 104 -7.35 0.77 8.01
N MET A 105 -7.10 0.03 6.92
CA MET A 105 -7.81 0.23 5.65
C MET A 105 -9.31 -0.07 5.79
N LEU A 106 -9.68 -1.17 6.45
CA LEU A 106 -11.08 -1.52 6.68
C LEU A 106 -11.81 -0.48 7.52
N GLU A 107 -11.19 0.00 8.60
CA GLU A 107 -11.74 1.04 9.46
C GLU A 107 -11.94 2.35 8.67
N SER A 108 -10.92 2.77 7.92
CA SER A 108 -10.99 3.96 7.06
C SER A 108 -12.14 3.87 6.07
N ARG A 109 -12.29 2.71 5.41
CA ARG A 109 -13.38 2.50 4.46
C ARG A 109 -14.74 2.63 5.12
N LYS A 110 -14.94 2.03 6.30
CA LYS A 110 -16.20 2.16 7.06
C LYS A 110 -16.49 3.61 7.43
N ARG A 111 -15.47 4.35 7.88
CA ARG A 111 -15.60 5.77 8.26
C ARG A 111 -15.94 6.64 7.07
N ILE A 112 -15.32 6.42 5.91
CA ILE A 112 -15.64 7.15 4.68
C ILE A 112 -17.05 6.80 4.19
N ASP A 113 -17.44 5.52 4.18
CA ASP A 113 -18.78 5.11 3.76
C ASP A 113 -19.88 5.72 4.65
N ALA A 114 -19.59 6.04 5.92
CA ALA A 114 -20.51 6.75 6.80
C ALA A 114 -20.64 8.26 6.51
N VAL A 115 -19.68 8.86 5.80
CA VAL A 115 -19.71 10.27 5.37
C VAL A 115 -20.51 10.45 4.08
N LEU A 116 -20.63 9.39 3.27
CA LEU A 116 -21.29 9.41 1.97
C LEU A 116 -22.82 9.27 2.08
N THR A 117 -23.54 9.85 1.12
CA THR A 117 -24.98 9.60 0.97
C THR A 117 -25.24 8.21 0.39
N ASN A 118 -26.51 7.78 0.42
CA ASN A 118 -26.93 6.52 -0.21
C ASN A 118 -26.60 6.49 -1.70
N GLU A 119 -26.88 7.59 -2.40
CA GLU A 119 -26.69 7.74 -3.85
C GLU A 119 -25.20 7.68 -4.22
N GLN A 120 -24.36 8.35 -3.45
CA GLN A 120 -22.90 8.32 -3.62
C GLN A 120 -22.33 6.92 -3.39
N ARG A 121 -22.82 6.20 -2.37
CA ARG A 121 -22.42 4.81 -2.12
C ARG A 121 -22.84 3.87 -3.26
N GLU A 122 -24.04 4.04 -3.79
CA GLU A 122 -24.52 3.28 -4.94
C GLU A 122 -23.71 3.58 -6.21
N GLN A 123 -23.40 4.85 -6.47
CA GLN A 123 -22.53 5.22 -7.58
C GLN A 123 -21.15 4.55 -7.46
N LEU A 124 -20.58 4.54 -6.25
CA LEU A 124 -19.32 3.89 -5.99
C LEU A 124 -19.38 2.37 -6.24
N ARG A 125 -20.46 1.69 -5.81
CA ARG A 125 -20.68 0.26 -6.07
C ARG A 125 -20.78 -0.05 -7.57
N ARG A 126 -21.47 0.80 -8.34
CA ARG A 126 -21.57 0.65 -9.80
C ARG A 126 -20.21 0.81 -10.48
N ASN A 127 -19.44 1.84 -10.12
CA ASN A 127 -18.10 2.07 -10.65
C ASN A 127 -17.12 0.93 -10.36
N TRP A 128 -17.38 0.15 -9.31
CA TRP A 128 -16.57 -1.02 -8.94
C TRP A 128 -16.98 -2.29 -9.70
N ARG A 129 -18.28 -2.49 -9.95
CA ARG A 129 -18.79 -3.64 -10.73
C ARG A 129 -18.55 -3.52 -12.24
N GLY A 130 -18.40 -2.30 -12.74
CA GLY A 130 -18.10 -2.05 -14.16
C GLY A 130 -16.62 -2.11 -14.51
N ARG A 131 -15.75 -2.57 -13.60
CA ARG A 131 -14.30 -2.64 -13.78
C ARG A 131 -13.82 -4.08 -13.98
#